data_AF-A0A7R9MVD8-F1
#
_entry.id   AF-A0A7R9MVD8-F1
#
_cell.length_a   1.000
_cell.length_b   1.000
_cell.length_c   1.000
_cell.angle_alpha   90.00
_cell.angle_beta   90.00
_cell.angle_gamma   90.00
#
_symmetry.space_group_name_H-M   'P 1'
#
loop_
_entity.id
_entity.type
_entity.pdbx_description
1 polymer ?
#
loop_
_entity_poly.entity_id
_entity_poly.type
_entity_poly.pdbx_seq_one_letter_code
_entity_poly.pdbx_strand_id
1 'polypeptide(L)'
;SDGWLFRSRPHAAPKYSKVVKQYVDLGRLVTNLNEGKYATNIEFFRDVLLIINNAIFSNNCDSHEYKACQSLSVYFEELVGECDINMRQLSVRAKRC
;
A
#
# COMPACT_ATOMS: atom_id res chain seq x y z
N SER A 1 15.18 11.21 14.96
CA SER A 1 13.79 10.77 15.25
C SER A 1 12.91 11.47 14.26
N ASP A 2 12.80 10.93 13.06
CA ASP A 2 12.37 11.73 11.91
C ASP A 2 11.09 11.12 11.36
N GLY A 3 9.97 11.65 11.87
CA GLY A 3 8.59 11.33 11.51
C GLY A 3 8.21 11.75 10.09
N TRP A 4 9.10 11.50 9.13
CA TRP A 4 8.91 11.81 7.71
C TRP A 4 7.76 11.00 7.07
N LEU A 5 7.39 9.87 7.69
CA LEU A 5 6.34 8.98 7.19
C LEU A 5 4.93 9.56 7.19
N PHE A 6 4.66 10.68 7.89
CA PHE A 6 3.28 11.13 8.11
C PHE A 6 2.97 12.60 7.77
N ARG A 7 3.93 13.42 7.29
CA ARG A 7 3.65 14.87 7.17
C ARG A 7 4.00 15.61 5.89
N SER A 8 4.77 15.11 4.93
CA SER A 8 4.99 15.90 3.70
C SER A 8 5.49 15.08 2.51
N ARG A 9 4.93 15.39 1.33
CA ARG A 9 5.31 14.81 0.03
C ARG A 9 6.83 14.97 -0.20
N PRO A 10 7.59 13.89 -0.49
CA PRO A 10 9.04 14.00 -0.64
C PRO A 10 9.38 14.49 -2.06
N HIS A 11 9.78 15.75 -2.19
CA HIS A 11 10.40 16.27 -3.41
C HIS A 11 11.92 16.03 -3.48
N ALA A 12 12.52 15.30 -2.53
CA ALA A 12 13.98 15.30 -2.38
C ALA A 12 14.61 13.94 -1.98
N ALA A 13 14.17 12.82 -2.56
CA ALA A 13 14.87 11.55 -2.38
C ALA A 13 15.20 10.90 -3.74
N PRO A 14 16.42 11.11 -4.29
CA PRO A 14 16.79 10.70 -5.66
C PRO A 14 16.73 9.19 -5.94
N LYS A 15 16.76 8.35 -4.89
CA LYS A 15 16.67 6.88 -4.99
C LYS A 15 15.24 6.33 -5.06
N TYR A 16 14.20 7.17 -4.92
CA TYR A 16 12.79 6.77 -5.01
C TYR A 16 12.25 6.70 -6.46
N SER A 17 13.11 6.73 -7.47
CA SER A 17 12.69 7.10 -8.83
C SER A 17 12.24 5.97 -9.76
N LYS A 18 12.24 4.67 -9.37
CA LYS A 18 11.92 3.59 -10.34
C LYS A 18 11.00 2.44 -9.91
N VAL A 19 10.43 2.43 -8.71
CA VAL A 19 9.50 1.36 -8.30
C VAL A 19 8.21 2.00 -7.78
N VAL A 20 7.15 1.92 -8.61
CA VAL A 20 5.74 2.30 -8.38
C VAL A 20 5.51 3.62 -7.62
N LYS A 21 5.36 4.71 -8.38
CA LYS A 21 4.89 6.03 -7.93
C LYS A 21 3.37 6.10 -7.73
N GLN A 22 2.81 5.32 -6.81
CA GLN A 22 1.51 5.68 -6.22
C GLN A 22 1.69 5.82 -4.72
N TYR A 23 1.74 7.07 -4.26
CA TYR A 23 1.75 7.39 -2.85
C TYR A 23 0.31 7.37 -2.36
N VAL A 24 -0.05 6.29 -1.67
CA VAL A 24 -1.27 6.19 -0.88
C VAL A 24 -0.84 5.88 0.54
N ASP A 25 -1.35 6.66 1.49
CA ASP A 25 -1.22 6.44 2.93
C ASP A 25 -2.62 6.21 3.53
N LEU A 26 -2.68 5.79 4.79
CA LEU A 26 -3.96 5.48 5.47
C LEU A 26 -4.89 6.71 5.54
N GLY A 27 -4.35 7.92 5.69
CA GLY A 27 -5.15 9.14 5.69
C GLY A 27 -5.79 9.40 4.34
N ARG A 28 -5.04 9.21 3.25
CA ARG A 28 -5.56 9.30 1.89
C ARG A 28 -6.57 8.21 1.57
N LEU A 29 -6.31 6.97 1.98
CA LEU A 29 -7.23 5.84 1.84
C LEU A 29 -8.59 6.13 2.50
N VAL A 30 -8.56 6.57 3.77
CA VAL A 30 -9.78 6.92 4.54
C VAL A 30 -10.52 8.08 3.88
N THR A 31 -9.80 9.11 3.42
CA THR A 31 -10.41 10.24 2.71
C THR A 31 -11.10 9.77 1.42
N ASN A 32 -10.41 8.99 0.60
CA ASN A 32 -10.96 8.46 -0.65
C ASN A 32 -12.19 7.57 -0.40
N LEU A 33 -12.18 6.77 0.66
CA LEU A 33 -13.31 5.93 1.04
C LEU A 33 -14.52 6.78 1.43
N ASN A 34 -14.33 7.77 2.31
CA ASN A 34 -15.41 8.65 2.77
C ASN A 34 -15.98 9.54 1.66
N GLU A 35 -15.14 9.92 0.67
CA GLU A 35 -15.57 10.69 -0.50
C GLU A 35 -16.15 9.81 -1.62
N GLY A 36 -16.28 8.50 -1.42
CA GLY A 36 -16.82 7.57 -2.41
C GLY A 36 -15.98 7.46 -3.69
N LYS A 37 -14.65 7.62 -3.58
CA LYS A 37 -13.72 7.59 -4.73
C LYS A 37 -13.45 6.20 -5.28
N TYR A 38 -13.83 5.16 -4.56
CA TYR A 38 -13.71 3.77 -5.00
C TYR A 38 -15.02 3.33 -5.64
N ALA A 39 -14.99 3.08 -6.95
CA ALA A 39 -16.15 2.57 -7.68
C ALA A 39 -16.34 1.06 -7.45
N THR A 40 -15.27 0.36 -7.09
CA THR A 40 -15.29 -1.08 -6.82
C THR A 40 -14.46 -1.43 -5.59
N ASN A 41 -14.82 -2.53 -4.93
CA ASN A 41 -14.03 -3.09 -3.84
C ASN A 41 -12.58 -3.39 -4.28
N ILE A 42 -12.38 -3.79 -5.54
CA ILE A 42 -11.05 -4.05 -6.13
C ILE A 42 -10.16 -2.81 -6.06
N GLU A 43 -10.69 -1.62 -6.34
CA GLU A 43 -9.91 -0.38 -6.27
C GLU A 43 -9.50 -0.03 -4.84
N PHE A 44 -10.41 -0.23 -3.87
CA PHE A 44 -10.10 -0.06 -2.46
C PHE A 44 -9.00 -1.04 -2.00
N PHE A 45 -9.17 -2.32 -2.29
CA PHE A 45 -8.21 -3.36 -1.91
C PHE A 45 -6.84 -3.18 -2.59
N ARG A 46 -6.80 -2.63 -3.80
CA ARG A 46 -5.53 -2.27 -4.47
C ARG A 46 -4.76 -1.22 -3.68
N ASP A 47 -5.43 -0.19 -3.19
CA ASP A 47 -4.80 0.86 -2.40
C ASP A 47 -4.32 0.33 -1.05
N VAL A 48 -5.09 -0.55 -0.39
CA VAL A 48 -4.65 -1.22 0.85
C VAL A 48 -3.40 -2.08 0.61
N LEU A 49 -3.40 -2.89 -0.45
CA LEU A 49 -2.27 -3.73 -0.81
C LEU A 49 -1.02 -2.89 -1.12
N LEU A 50 -1.21 -1.74 -1.78
CA LEU A 50 -0.13 -0.81 -2.07
C LEU A 50 0.47 -0.21 -0.79
N ILE A 51 -0.35 0.15 0.20
CA ILE A 51 0.13 0.64 1.52
C ILE A 51 0.96 -0.45 2.21
N ILE A 52 0.47 -1.69 2.26
CA ILE A 52 1.16 -2.81 2.88
C ILE A 52 2.53 -3.04 2.19
N ASN A 53 2.55 -3.12 0.87
CA ASN A 53 3.78 -3.33 0.10
C ASN A 53 4.80 -2.19 0.29
N ASN A 54 4.33 -0.94 0.31
CA ASN A 54 5.20 0.21 0.56
C ASN A 54 5.79 0.17 1.98
N ALA A 55 5.02 -0.27 2.96
CA ALA A 55 5.49 -0.43 4.34
C ALA A 55 6.53 -1.56 4.46
N ILE A 56 6.30 -2.72 3.82
CA ILE A 56 7.28 -3.82 3.78
C ILE A 56 8.58 -3.35 3.11
N PHE A 57 8.49 -2.66 1.98
CA PHE A 57 9.67 -2.21 1.22
C PHE A 57 10.48 -1.14 1.97
N SER A 58 9.81 -0.26 2.72
CA SER A 58 10.48 0.85 3.41
C SER A 58 11.12 0.43 4.73
N ASN A 59 10.66 -0.66 5.35
CA ASN A 59 11.14 -1.14 6.64
C ASN A 59 12.29 -2.15 6.48
N ASN A 60 13.22 -2.15 7.44
CA ASN A 60 14.32 -3.13 7.47
C ASN A 60 13.77 -4.53 7.81
N CYS A 61 14.23 -5.59 7.13
CA CYS A 61 13.73 -6.95 7.32
C CYS A 61 13.85 -7.50 8.75
N ASP A 62 14.79 -6.98 9.54
CA ASP A 62 14.97 -7.40 10.94
C ASP A 62 14.06 -6.64 11.92
N SER A 63 13.41 -5.56 11.47
CA SER A 63 12.57 -4.71 12.31
C SER A 63 11.25 -5.39 12.72
N HIS A 64 10.70 -4.96 13.86
CA HIS A 64 9.38 -5.40 14.31
C HIS A 64 8.29 -4.95 13.34
N GLU A 65 8.44 -3.76 12.76
CA GLU A 65 7.53 -3.16 11.80
C GLU A 65 7.45 -3.99 10.51
N TYR A 66 8.59 -4.46 10.00
CA TYR A 66 8.61 -5.34 8.83
C TYR A 66 7.88 -6.66 9.09
N LYS A 67 8.13 -7.30 10.24
CA LYS A 67 7.44 -8.53 10.63
C LYS A 67 5.94 -8.32 10.77
N ALA A 68 5.52 -7.22 11.40
CA ALA A 68 4.11 -6.85 11.50
C ALA A 68 3.46 -6.63 10.13
N CYS A 69 4.16 -5.99 9.19
CA CYS A 69 3.66 -5.79 7.84
C CYS A 69 3.53 -7.12 7.06
N GLN A 70 4.42 -8.09 7.28
CA GLN A 70 4.27 -9.42 6.71
C GLN A 70 3.02 -10.15 7.26
N SER A 71 2.83 -10.14 8.58
CA SER A 71 1.62 -10.73 9.19
C SER A 71 0.35 -10.05 8.68
N LEU A 72 0.38 -8.73 8.53
CA LEU A 72 -0.74 -7.97 7.95
C LEU A 72 -1.01 -8.38 6.49
N SER A 73 0.03 -8.64 5.69
CA SER A 73 -0.12 -9.10 4.31
C SER A 73 -0.80 -10.47 4.24
N VAL A 74 -0.46 -11.40 5.12
CA VAL A 74 -1.11 -12.72 5.18
C VAL A 74 -2.59 -12.60 5.53
N TYR A 75 -2.90 -11.84 6.59
CA TYR A 75 -4.29 -11.61 6.98
C TYR A 75 -5.08 -10.88 5.89
N PHE A 76 -4.45 -9.95 5.18
CA PHE A 76 -5.06 -9.27 4.05
C PHE A 76 -5.42 -10.23 2.91
N GLU A 77 -4.55 -11.19 2.59
CA GLU A 77 -4.83 -12.22 1.58
C GLU A 77 -6.04 -13.09 1.96
N GLU A 78 -6.15 -13.46 3.24
CA GLU A 78 -7.30 -14.20 3.77
C GLU A 78 -8.61 -13.40 3.61
N LEU A 79 -8.62 -12.13 4.04
CA LEU A 79 -9.79 -11.25 3.91
C LEU A 79 -10.22 -11.02 2.47
N VAL A 80 -9.26 -10.84 1.56
CA VAL A 80 -9.52 -10.68 0.13
C VAL A 80 -10.16 -11.95 -0.44
N GLY A 81 -9.71 -13.12 0.02
CA GLY A 81 -10.29 -14.42 -0.32
C GLY A 81 -11.73 -14.57 0.15
N GLU A 82 -12.07 -14.12 1.36
CA GLU A 82 -13.45 -14.11 1.86
C GLU A 82 -14.40 -13.24 1.01
N CYS A 83 -13.86 -12.22 0.35
CA CYS A 83 -14.62 -11.35 -0.55
C CYS A 83 -14.79 -11.92 -1.96
N ASP A 84 -14.34 -13.15 -2.23
CA ASP A 84 -14.27 -13.78 -3.56
C ASP A 84 -13.46 -12.93 -4.57
N ILE A 85 -12.47 -12.19 -4.06
CA ILE A 85 -11.56 -11.39 -4.87
C ILE A 85 -10.25 -12.15 -5.01
N ASN A 86 -9.70 -12.20 -6.21
CA ASN A 86 -8.42 -12.86 -6.44
C ASN A 86 -7.25 -11.87 -6.27
N MET A 87 -6.23 -12.22 -5.48
CA MET A 87 -5.01 -11.40 -5.33
C MET A 87 -4.34 -11.00 -6.66
N ARG A 88 -4.49 -11.83 -7.71
CA ARG A 88 -4.01 -11.52 -9.07
C ARG A 88 -4.75 -10.35 -9.73
N GLN A 89 -5.98 -10.07 -9.30
CA GLN A 89 -6.76 -8.90 -9.75
C GLN A 89 -6.27 -7.62 -9.06
N LEU A 90 -5.71 -7.74 -7.85
CA LEU A 90 -5.18 -6.60 -7.08
C LEU A 90 -3.75 -6.23 -7.48
N SER A 91 -2.96 -7.20 -7.91
CA SER A 91 -1.61 -6.95 -8.43
C SER A 91 -1.69 -6.27 -9.79
N VAL A 92 -1.60 -4.94 -9.79
CA VAL A 92 -1.51 -4.17 -11.02
C VAL A 92 -0.17 -4.52 -11.68
N ARG A 93 -0.19 -5.13 -12.87
CA ARG A 93 0.99 -5.16 -13.74
C ARG A 93 1.45 -3.72 -13.84
N ALA A 94 2.64 -3.41 -13.30
CA ALA A 94 3.31 -2.15 -13.60
C ALA A 94 3.24 -2.00 -15.12
N LYS A 95 2.46 -1.02 -15.62
CA LYS A 95 2.54 -0.64 -17.02
C LYS A 95 3.99 -0.24 -17.21
N ARG A 96 4.76 -1.10 -17.89
CA ARG A 96 6.04 -0.72 -18.43
C ARG A 96 5.74 0.48 -19.31
N CYS A 97 6.14 1.66 -18.87
CA CYS A 97 6.42 2.75 -19.79
C CYS A 97 7.55 2.30 -20.72
#